data_AF-A0A4Y3QJP4-F1
#
_entry.id   AF-A0A4Y3QJP4-F1
#
_cell.length_a   1.000
_cell.length_b   1.000
_cell.length_c   1.000
_cell.angle_alpha   90.00
_cell.angle_beta   90.00
_cell.angle_gamma   90.00
#
_symmetry.space_group_name_H-M   'P 1'
#
loop_
_entity.id
_entity.type
_entity.pdbx_description
1 polymer ?
#
loop_
_entity_poly.entity_id
_entity_poly.type
_entity_poly.pdbx_seq_one_letter_code
_entity_poly.pdbx_strand_id
1 'polypeptide(L)'
;MADPLADFLSGDPQRIWQASWDIIGTRDKNVLEHLRPALPAIERATANIELGGMIFSNRDALVHALDKVQNYRAWKCWCDDYRRLLAFDPTREEERGHVRMLTQDRSGWPVTYECECTICGREFHVDEGEHHARWWQWTPR
;
A
#
# COMPACT_ATOMS: atom_id res chain seq x y z
N MET A 1 -16.54 -3.83 -8.59
CA MET A 1 -15.29 -4.08 -7.84
C MET A 1 -15.16 -5.57 -7.69
N ALA A 2 -13.97 -6.13 -7.94
CA ALA A 2 -13.70 -7.53 -7.62
C ALA A 2 -13.90 -7.74 -6.11
N ASP A 3 -14.37 -8.92 -5.72
CA ASP A 3 -14.50 -9.30 -4.32
C ASP A 3 -13.11 -9.67 -3.79
N PRO A 4 -12.47 -8.84 -2.95
CA PRO A 4 -11.09 -9.09 -2.53
C PRO A 4 -10.95 -10.41 -1.77
N LEU A 5 -12.01 -10.86 -1.07
CA LEU A 5 -12.00 -12.14 -0.39
C LEU A 5 -11.91 -13.30 -1.39
N ALA A 6 -12.71 -13.25 -2.45
CA ALA A 6 -12.68 -14.25 -3.50
C ALA A 6 -11.32 -14.28 -4.23
N ASP A 7 -10.68 -13.13 -4.41
CA ASP A 7 -9.34 -13.04 -5.01
C ASP A 7 -8.27 -13.65 -4.10
N PHE A 8 -8.29 -13.37 -2.80
CA PHE A 8 -7.34 -13.98 -1.85
C PHE A 8 -7.50 -15.50 -1.73
N LEU A 9 -8.73 -16.01 -1.86
CA LEU A 9 -9.03 -17.43 -1.77
C LEU A 9 -8.93 -18.17 -3.13
N SER A 10 -8.58 -17.47 -4.21
CA SER A 10 -8.63 -18.01 -5.56
C SER A 10 -7.57 -19.08 -5.87
N GLY A 11 -6.45 -19.07 -5.13
CA GLY A 11 -5.26 -19.87 -5.46
C GLY A 11 -4.43 -19.32 -6.62
N ASP A 12 -4.86 -18.22 -7.25
CA ASP A 12 -4.18 -17.59 -8.38
C ASP A 12 -3.18 -16.53 -7.87
N PRO A 13 -1.86 -16.70 -8.10
CA PRO A 13 -0.84 -15.77 -7.64
C PRO A 13 -1.05 -14.32 -8.09
N GLN A 14 -1.52 -14.11 -9.33
CA GLN A 14 -1.69 -12.78 -9.90
C GLN A 14 -2.88 -12.06 -9.25
N ARG A 15 -3.98 -12.79 -9.01
CA ARG A 15 -5.17 -12.24 -8.33
C ARG A 15 -4.86 -11.90 -6.87
N ILE A 16 -4.13 -12.78 -6.18
CA ILE A 16 -3.69 -12.53 -4.79
C ILE A 16 -2.79 -11.28 -4.73
N TRP A 17 -1.84 -11.16 -5.66
CA TRP A 17 -0.95 -10.00 -5.72
C TRP A 17 -1.72 -8.69 -5.98
N GLN A 18 -2.66 -8.71 -6.94
CA GLN A 18 -3.49 -7.54 -7.23
C GLN A 18 -4.36 -7.15 -6.02
N ALA A 19 -5.03 -8.12 -5.41
CA ALA A 19 -5.83 -7.90 -4.21
C ALA A 19 -5.00 -7.34 -3.05
N SER A 20 -3.74 -7.79 -2.90
CA SER A 20 -2.82 -7.26 -1.89
C SER A 20 -2.60 -5.76 -2.08
N TRP A 21 -2.31 -5.30 -3.31
CA TRP A 21 -2.12 -3.87 -3.61
C TRP A 21 -3.41 -3.05 -3.48
N ASP A 22 -4.55 -3.63 -3.84
CA ASP A 22 -5.84 -2.97 -3.66
C ASP A 22 -6.14 -2.72 -2.16
N ILE A 23 -5.81 -3.69 -1.31
CA ILE A 23 -5.94 -3.55 0.16
C ILE A 23 -4.88 -2.60 0.74
N ILE A 24 -3.64 -2.62 0.26
CA ILE A 24 -2.62 -1.64 0.65
C ILE A 24 -3.10 -0.22 0.31
N GLY A 25 -3.72 -0.03 -0.85
CA GLY A 25 -4.25 1.26 -1.27
C GLY A 25 -5.52 1.69 -0.53
N THR A 26 -6.43 0.79 -0.16
CA THR A 26 -7.75 1.20 0.32
C THR A 26 -7.75 1.95 1.66
N ARG A 27 -8.57 2.98 1.79
CA ARG A 27 -8.95 3.59 3.09
C ARG A 27 -10.39 3.25 3.50
N ASP A 28 -11.05 2.35 2.77
CA ASP A 28 -12.41 1.92 3.09
C ASP A 28 -12.40 0.91 4.24
N LYS A 29 -12.86 1.36 5.42
CA LYS A 29 -12.95 0.53 6.62
C LYS A 29 -13.92 -0.64 6.46
N ASN A 30 -14.95 -0.53 5.62
CA ASN A 30 -15.92 -1.60 5.43
C ASN A 30 -15.28 -2.80 4.73
N VAL A 31 -14.40 -2.55 3.75
CA VAL A 31 -13.62 -3.59 3.07
C VAL A 31 -12.71 -4.31 4.07
N LEU A 32 -11.99 -3.55 4.91
CA LEU A 32 -11.09 -4.13 5.92
C LEU A 32 -11.86 -4.90 7.01
N GLU A 33 -13.01 -4.39 7.46
CA GLU A 33 -13.90 -5.07 8.40
C GLU A 33 -14.42 -6.39 7.84
N HIS A 34 -14.80 -6.42 6.55
CA HIS A 34 -15.28 -7.61 5.87
C HIS A 34 -14.19 -8.71 5.78
N LEU A 35 -12.93 -8.32 5.55
CA LEU A 35 -11.81 -9.26 5.42
C LEU A 35 -11.29 -9.78 6.77
N ARG A 36 -11.36 -9.00 7.85
CA ARG A 36 -10.80 -9.38 9.15
C ARG A 36 -11.21 -10.78 9.64
N PRO A 37 -12.49 -11.19 9.66
CA PRO A 37 -12.86 -12.53 10.13
C PRO A 37 -12.34 -13.65 9.21
N ALA A 38 -12.02 -13.35 7.96
CA ALA A 38 -11.50 -14.31 6.99
C ALA A 38 -9.97 -14.44 6.99
N LEU A 39 -9.24 -13.62 7.76
CA LEU A 39 -7.77 -13.66 7.80
C LEU A 39 -7.19 -15.06 7.98
N PRO A 40 -7.64 -15.90 8.94
CA PRO A 40 -7.09 -17.26 9.09
C PRO A 40 -7.35 -18.18 7.89
N ALA A 41 -8.40 -17.91 7.10
CA ALA A 41 -8.65 -18.65 5.86
C ALA A 41 -7.73 -18.17 4.74
N ILE A 42 -7.54 -16.86 4.62
CA ILE A 42 -6.64 -16.23 3.63
C ILE A 42 -5.19 -16.68 3.86
N GLU A 43 -4.72 -16.64 5.11
CA GLU A 43 -3.37 -17.09 5.48
C GLU A 43 -3.14 -18.55 5.09
N ARG A 44 -4.09 -19.44 5.38
CA ARG A 44 -4.01 -20.86 5.00
C ARG A 44 -4.04 -21.05 3.49
N ALA A 45 -4.90 -20.32 2.78
CA ALA A 45 -5.02 -20.42 1.32
C ALA A 45 -3.74 -19.94 0.61
N THR A 46 -3.03 -18.98 1.19
CA THR A 46 -1.85 -18.33 0.57
C THR A 46 -0.50 -18.82 1.10
N ALA A 47 -0.49 -19.67 2.13
CA ALA A 47 0.72 -20.14 2.80
C ALA A 47 1.74 -20.78 1.83
N ASN A 48 1.26 -21.63 0.91
CA ASN A 48 2.11 -22.41 0.01
C ASN A 48 2.07 -21.92 -1.45
N ILE A 49 1.55 -20.72 -1.71
CA ILE A 49 1.49 -20.16 -3.04
C ILE A 49 2.78 -19.41 -3.35
N GLU A 50 3.44 -19.79 -4.44
CA GLU A 50 4.57 -19.05 -4.99
C GLU A 50 4.06 -17.78 -5.70
N LEU A 51 4.18 -16.63 -5.02
CA LEU A 51 3.74 -15.33 -5.55
C LEU A 51 4.77 -14.70 -6.49
N GLY A 52 5.97 -15.28 -6.56
CA GLY A 52 7.06 -14.76 -7.37
C GLY A 52 7.56 -13.39 -6.89
N GLY A 53 8.11 -12.63 -7.84
CA GLY A 53 8.80 -11.36 -7.61
C GLY A 53 10.19 -11.39 -8.22
N MET A 54 10.52 -10.41 -9.05
CA MET A 54 11.85 -10.33 -9.68
C MET A 54 12.88 -9.66 -8.77
N ILE A 55 12.54 -8.47 -8.23
CA ILE A 55 13.46 -7.63 -7.46
C ILE A 55 13.08 -7.64 -5.97
N PHE A 56 11.79 -7.61 -5.68
CA PHE A 56 11.24 -7.74 -4.33
C PHE A 56 10.24 -8.89 -4.32
N SER A 57 10.07 -9.53 -3.16
CA SER A 57 9.12 -10.61 -3.01
C SER A 57 7.70 -10.07 -3.11
N ASN A 58 6.88 -10.64 -4.00
CA ASN A 58 5.46 -10.31 -4.06
C ASN A 58 4.72 -10.71 -2.77
N ARG A 59 5.34 -11.57 -1.94
CA ARG A 59 4.84 -11.92 -0.60
C ARG A 59 4.89 -10.75 0.37
N ASP A 60 5.78 -9.78 0.19
CA ASP A 60 5.87 -8.61 1.08
C ASP A 60 4.60 -7.76 0.97
N ALA A 61 4.04 -7.62 -0.23
CA ALA A 61 2.77 -6.96 -0.46
C ALA A 61 1.61 -7.70 0.25
N LEU A 62 1.57 -9.03 0.15
CA LEU A 62 0.56 -9.83 0.85
C LEU A 62 0.67 -9.65 2.37
N VAL A 63 1.87 -9.79 2.94
CA VAL A 63 2.09 -9.64 4.38
C VAL A 63 1.66 -8.25 4.86
N HIS A 64 2.00 -7.20 4.11
CA HIS A 64 1.59 -5.84 4.45
C HIS A 64 0.07 -5.63 4.36
N ALA A 65 -0.58 -6.18 3.34
CA ALA A 65 -2.03 -6.14 3.19
C ALA A 65 -2.74 -6.82 4.38
N LEU A 66 -2.27 -8.00 4.79
CA LEU A 66 -2.84 -8.72 5.93
C LEU A 66 -2.56 -8.01 7.27
N ASP A 67 -1.36 -7.46 7.47
CA ASP A 67 -1.03 -6.64 8.65
C ASP A 67 -1.97 -5.44 8.77
N LYS A 68 -2.28 -4.78 7.65
CA LYS A 68 -3.24 -3.69 7.61
C LYS A 68 -4.66 -4.14 7.98
N VAL A 69 -5.15 -5.25 7.43
CA VAL A 69 -6.48 -5.80 7.78
C VAL A 69 -6.55 -6.22 9.25
N GLN A 70 -5.46 -6.74 9.81
CA GLN A 70 -5.38 -7.10 11.22
C GLN A 70 -5.40 -5.85 12.12
N ASN A 71 -4.71 -4.77 11.72
CA ASN A 71 -4.40 -3.64 12.60
C ASN A 71 -5.15 -2.33 12.28
N TYR A 72 -6.06 -2.26 11.30
CA TYR A 72 -6.69 -0.99 10.90
C TYR A 72 -7.51 -0.29 12.00
N ARG A 73 -7.85 -0.99 13.09
CA ARG A 73 -8.53 -0.42 14.28
C ARG A 73 -7.55 0.12 15.33
N ALA A 74 -6.26 -0.15 15.19
CA ALA A 74 -5.26 0.56 15.97
C ALA A 74 -5.38 2.05 15.59
N TRP A 75 -5.39 2.96 16.56
CA TRP A 75 -5.56 4.41 16.40
C TRP A 75 -4.41 5.10 15.62
N LYS A 76 -3.84 4.42 14.64
CA LYS A 76 -2.77 4.87 13.75
C LYS A 76 -3.37 5.34 12.43
N CYS A 77 -2.82 6.41 11.88
CA CYS A 77 -3.21 6.86 10.55
C CYS A 77 -2.58 5.94 9.50
N TRP A 78 -3.30 5.65 8.42
CA TRP A 78 -2.78 4.83 7.32
C TRP A 78 -1.52 5.41 6.65
N CYS A 79 -1.27 6.73 6.76
CA CYS A 79 -0.02 7.32 6.28
C CYS A 79 1.22 6.83 7.04
N ASP A 80 1.07 6.16 8.18
CA ASP A 80 2.21 5.53 8.88
C ASP A 80 2.88 4.44 8.01
N ASP A 81 2.13 3.85 7.06
CA ASP A 81 2.62 2.81 6.17
C ASP A 81 3.48 3.35 5.02
N TYR A 82 3.41 4.66 4.70
CA TYR A 82 4.19 5.26 3.61
C TYR A 82 5.70 5.08 3.75
N ARG A 83 6.19 4.94 4.98
CA ARG A 83 7.62 4.70 5.26
C ARG A 83 8.03 3.23 5.14
N ARG A 84 7.07 2.32 5.12
CA ARG A 84 7.30 0.86 5.17
C ARG A 84 7.45 0.27 3.77
N LEU A 85 6.87 0.90 2.76
CA LEU A 85 6.94 0.47 1.36
C LEU A 85 7.35 1.63 0.47
N LEU A 86 8.28 1.41 -0.45
CA LEU A 86 8.71 2.43 -1.41
C LEU A 86 7.79 2.52 -2.65
N ALA A 87 6.58 1.97 -2.56
CA ALA A 87 5.67 1.82 -3.70
C ALA A 87 4.56 2.88 -3.76
N PHE A 88 4.49 3.77 -2.77
CA PHE A 88 3.47 4.81 -2.70
C PHE A 88 3.88 6.01 -3.57
N ASP A 89 3.36 6.06 -4.79
CA ASP A 89 3.49 7.20 -5.69
C ASP A 89 2.68 8.41 -5.16
N PRO A 90 3.33 9.56 -4.85
CA PRO A 90 2.65 10.76 -4.36
C PRO A 90 1.50 11.23 -5.26
N THR A 91 1.67 11.11 -6.58
CA THR A 91 0.67 11.55 -7.56
C THR A 91 -0.57 10.67 -7.49
N ARG A 92 -0.39 9.34 -7.39
CA ARG A 92 -1.51 8.40 -7.24
C ARG A 92 -2.20 8.53 -5.89
N GLU A 93 -1.44 8.80 -4.84
CA GLU A 93 -2.01 9.03 -3.52
C GLU A 93 -2.80 10.35 -3.48
N GLU A 94 -2.39 11.38 -4.22
CA GLU A 94 -3.20 12.59 -4.39
C GLU A 94 -4.48 12.32 -5.20
N GLU A 95 -4.39 11.60 -6.33
CA GLU A 95 -5.55 11.22 -7.15
C GLU A 95 -6.61 10.43 -6.34
N ARG A 96 -6.16 9.61 -5.39
CA ARG A 96 -7.02 8.87 -4.45
C ARG A 96 -7.58 9.73 -3.32
N GLY A 97 -7.17 11.00 -3.21
CA GLY A 97 -7.52 11.90 -2.11
C GLY A 97 -6.88 11.52 -0.78
N HIS A 98 -5.82 10.71 -0.81
CA HIS A 98 -5.14 10.22 0.39
C HIS A 98 -4.16 11.23 0.97
N VAL A 99 -3.52 11.98 0.08
CA VAL A 99 -2.67 13.11 0.42
C VAL A 99 -3.10 14.34 -0.39
N ARG A 100 -2.69 15.51 0.07
CA ARG A 100 -2.73 16.76 -0.68
C ARG A 100 -1.29 17.11 -1.06
N MET A 101 -1.01 17.27 -2.35
CA MET A 101 0.31 17.68 -2.79
C MET A 101 0.47 19.18 -2.52
N LEU A 102 1.44 19.51 -1.67
CA LEU A 102 1.75 20.89 -1.28
C LEU A 102 2.70 21.52 -2.30
N THR A 103 3.75 20.81 -2.66
CA THR A 103 4.70 21.20 -3.72
C THR A 103 5.20 19.98 -4.46
N GLN A 104 5.64 20.22 -5.70
CA GLN A 104 6.35 19.26 -6.52
C GLN A 104 7.50 20.00 -7.21
N ASP A 105 8.74 19.61 -6.93
CA ASP A 105 9.91 20.19 -7.59
C ASP A 105 10.44 19.22 -8.66
N ARG A 106 10.29 19.64 -9.92
CA ARG A 106 10.80 18.92 -11.10
C ARG A 106 12.01 19.64 -11.75
N SER A 107 12.58 20.64 -11.08
CA SER A 107 13.68 21.45 -11.62
C SER A 107 15.00 20.66 -11.76
N GLY A 108 15.10 19.52 -11.08
CA GLY A 108 16.23 18.58 -11.16
C GLY A 108 15.81 17.14 -10.93
N TRP A 109 16.81 16.24 -10.94
CA TRP A 109 16.66 14.84 -10.53
C TRP A 109 17.40 14.62 -9.20
N PRO A 110 16.80 13.93 -8.21
CA PRO A 110 15.45 13.35 -8.23
C PRO A 110 14.33 14.41 -8.15
N VAL A 111 13.14 14.03 -8.61
CA VAL A 111 11.92 14.82 -8.36
C VAL A 111 11.60 14.70 -6.88
N THR A 112 11.29 15.83 -6.25
CA THR A 112 10.88 15.85 -4.84
C THR A 112 9.45 16.36 -4.68
N TYR A 113 8.79 15.88 -3.63
CA TYR A 113 7.40 16.18 -3.35
C TYR A 113 7.24 16.55 -1.88
N GLU A 114 6.33 17.49 -1.61
CA GLU A 114 5.84 17.77 -0.27
C GLU A 114 4.37 17.39 -0.23
N CYS A 115 3.99 16.51 0.69
CA CYS A 115 2.65 15.93 0.76
C CYS A 115 2.09 16.03 2.17
N GLU A 116 0.80 16.32 2.30
CA GLU A 116 0.09 16.32 3.58
C GLU A 116 -0.96 15.19 3.60
N CYS A 117 -0.99 14.38 4.65
CA CYS A 117 -2.05 13.38 4.82
C CYS A 117 -3.41 14.05 5.05
N THR A 118 -4.41 13.71 4.23
CA THR A 118 -5.77 14.29 4.31
C THR A 118 -6.56 13.87 5.56
N ILE A 119 -6.06 12.91 6.35
CA ILE A 119 -6.73 12.40 7.55
C ILE A 119 -6.12 12.95 8.83
N CYS A 120 -4.79 12.86 9.00
CA CYS A 120 -4.11 13.28 10.21
C CYS A 120 -3.33 14.58 10.08
N GLY A 121 -3.23 15.15 8.87
CA GLY A 121 -2.49 16.39 8.61
C GLY A 121 -0.97 16.25 8.67
N ARG A 122 -0.41 15.03 8.81
CA ARG A 122 1.05 14.85 8.82
C ARG A 122 1.64 15.20 7.46
N GLU A 123 2.69 16.01 7.47
CA GLU A 123 3.47 16.37 6.29
C GLU A 123 4.63 15.39 6.07
N PHE A 124 4.96 15.18 4.79
CA PHE A 124 6.02 14.30 4.33
C PHE A 124 6.81 14.97 3.20
N HIS A 125 8.12 14.84 3.29
CA HIS A 125 9.03 14.99 2.16
C HIS A 125 9.14 13.65 1.44
N VAL A 126 9.09 13.66 0.11
CA VAL A 126 9.21 12.44 -0.69
C VAL A 126 10.27 12.61 -1.77
N ASP A 127 11.24 11.69 -1.77
CA ASP A 127 12.25 11.56 -2.83
C ASP A 127 11.82 10.48 -3.82
N GLU A 128 11.73 10.83 -5.10
CA GLU A 128 11.60 9.85 -6.18
C GLU A 128 12.96 9.26 -6.52
N GLY A 129 13.02 7.94 -6.65
CA GLY A 129 14.22 7.27 -7.11
C GLY A 129 13.93 6.28 -8.22
N GLU A 130 14.94 6.02 -9.04
CA GLU A 130 14.88 5.09 -10.14
C GLU A 130 16.23 4.36 -10.23
N HIS A 131 16.20 3.02 -10.14
CA HIS A 131 17.38 2.19 -10.42
C HIS A 131 16.97 0.94 -11.19
N HIS A 132 16.11 0.11 -10.60
CA HIS A 132 15.50 -1.05 -11.28
C HIS A 132 14.00 -0.91 -11.52
N ALA A 133 13.35 -0.07 -10.72
CA ALA A 133 11.97 0.38 -10.86
C ALA A 133 11.88 1.76 -10.20
N ARG A 134 10.82 2.51 -10.50
CA ARG A 134 10.50 3.74 -9.77
C ARG A 134 10.04 3.41 -8.35
N TRP A 135 10.50 4.22 -7.42
CA TRP A 135 10.20 4.10 -6.01
C TRP A 135 10.15 5.47 -5.35
N TRP A 136 9.48 5.56 -4.22
CA TRP A 136 9.28 6.82 -3.49
C TRP A 136 9.59 6.63 -2.02
N GLN A 137 10.57 7.37 -1.52
CA GLN A 137 10.95 7.34 -0.11
C GLN A 137 10.25 8.47 0.63
N TRP A 138 9.32 8.11 1.52
CA TRP A 138 8.58 9.07 2.33
C TRP A 138 9.27 9.32 3.67
N THR A 139 9.55 10.57 3.99
CA THR A 139 10.16 11.02 5.25
C THR A 139 9.24 12.02 5.94
N PRO A 140 8.77 11.76 7.18
CA PRO A 140 7.97 12.72 7.94
C PRO A 140 8.73 14.01 8.17
N ARG A 141 8.03 15.14 8.13
CA ARG A 141 8.57 16.44 8.56
C ARG A 141 8.26 16.73 10.02
#